data_AF-A0A3M1DZ38-F1
#
_entry.id   AF-A0A3M1DZ38-F1
#
_cell.length_a   1.000
_cell.length_b   1.000
_cell.length_c   1.000
_cell.angle_alpha   90.00
_cell.angle_beta   90.00
_cell.angle_gamma   90.00
#
_symmetry.space_group_name_H-M   'P 1'
#
loop_
_entity.id
_entity.type
_entity.pdbx_description
1 polymer ?
#
loop_
_entity_poly.entity_id
_entity_poly.type
_entity_poly.pdbx_seq_one_letter_code
_entity_poly.pdbx_strand_id
1 'polypeptide(L)' 'PLASPHPDGLERVAEDLGFIERAQEPFYEVIPDYVFPGISNEALATIAAGVVGTLIVYGVAVGLAALFRRRERAAA' A
#
# COMPACT_ATOMS: atom_id res chain seq x y z
N PRO A 1 -11.31 -9.69 -5.04
CA PRO A 1 -12.16 -10.70 -4.36
C PRO A 1 -12.37 -10.55 -2.83
N LEU A 2 -11.52 -9.82 -2.09
CA LEU A 2 -11.69 -9.58 -0.64
C LEU A 2 -12.19 -8.18 -0.29
N ALA A 3 -12.00 -7.20 -1.17
CA ALA A 3 -12.54 -5.86 -1.04
C ALA A 3 -14.03 -5.82 -1.48
N SER A 4 -14.78 -4.87 -0.91
CA SER A 4 -16.17 -4.61 -1.34
C SER A 4 -16.21 -4.16 -2.80
N PRO A 5 -17.20 -4.58 -3.59
CA PRO A 5 -17.39 -4.09 -4.97
C PRO A 5 -18.15 -2.75 -5.04
N HIS A 6 -18.55 -2.18 -3.91
CA HIS A 6 -19.29 -0.91 -3.85
C HIS A 6 -18.33 0.28 -3.80
N PRO A 7 -18.73 1.45 -4.33
CA PRO A 7 -17.90 2.64 -4.28
C PRO A 7 -17.55 2.99 -2.84
N ASP A 8 -16.32 3.41 -2.63
CA ASP A 8 -15.90 3.90 -1.32
C ASP A 8 -16.54 5.26 -1.00
N GLY A 9 -16.29 5.79 0.20
CA GLY A 9 -16.90 7.05 0.62
C GLY A 9 -16.49 8.26 -0.23
N LEU A 10 -15.26 8.27 -0.76
CA LEU A 10 -14.77 9.36 -1.61
C LEU A 10 -15.35 9.23 -3.02
N GLU A 11 -15.34 8.02 -3.57
CA GLU A 11 -15.94 7.73 -4.87
C GLU A 11 -17.44 8.04 -4.87
N ARG A 12 -18.18 7.59 -3.85
CA ARG A 12 -19.62 7.86 -3.74
C ARG A 12 -19.90 9.37 -3.72
N VAL A 13 -19.15 10.14 -2.94
CA VAL A 13 -19.32 11.60 -2.90
C VAL A 13 -19.00 12.23 -4.25
N ALA A 14 -17.98 11.74 -4.95
CA ALA A 14 -17.61 12.22 -6.28
C ALA A 14 -18.64 11.87 -7.36
N GLU A 15 -19.25 10.69 -7.30
CA GLU A 15 -20.38 10.30 -8.14
C GLU A 15 -21.60 11.19 -7.87
N ASP A 16 -22.01 11.32 -6.61
CA ASP A 16 -23.19 12.09 -6.19
C ASP A 16 -23.09 13.57 -6.59
N LEU A 17 -21.86 14.13 -6.56
CA LEU A 17 -21.58 15.53 -6.93
C LEU A 17 -21.14 15.71 -8.39
N GLY A 18 -21.09 14.63 -9.19
CA GLY A 18 -20.79 14.69 -10.63
C GLY A 18 -19.38 15.18 -10.96
N PHE A 19 -18.37 14.75 -10.20
CA PHE A 19 -16.97 15.08 -10.47
C PHE A 19 -16.02 13.88 -10.52
N ILE A 20 -16.52 12.65 -10.46
CA ILE A 20 -15.70 11.44 -10.51
C ILE A 20 -14.79 11.40 -11.74
N GLU A 21 -15.23 11.95 -12.89
CA GLU A 21 -14.47 12.00 -14.14
C GLU A 21 -13.30 12.99 -14.11
N ARG A 22 -13.18 13.82 -13.06
CA ARG A 22 -12.02 14.72 -12.86
C ARG A 22 -10.88 14.06 -12.09
N ALA A 23 -11.05 12.81 -11.63
CA ALA A 23 -9.99 12.06 -11.00
C ALA A 23 -8.79 11.93 -11.96
N GLN A 24 -7.59 12.18 -11.44
CA GLN A 24 -6.35 12.02 -12.19
C GLN A 24 -5.62 10.79 -11.67
N GLU A 25 -5.09 10.01 -12.59
CA GLU A 25 -4.25 8.87 -12.24
C GLU A 25 -2.92 9.35 -11.61
N PRO A 26 -2.36 8.57 -10.67
CA PRO A 26 -1.06 8.87 -10.09
C PRO A 26 0.05 8.78 -11.15
N PHE A 27 1.12 9.55 -10.98
CA PHE A 27 2.27 9.52 -11.89
C PHE A 27 3.02 8.17 -11.88
N TYR A 28 2.91 7.40 -10.80
CA TYR A 28 3.55 6.11 -10.65
C TYR A 28 2.71 5.17 -9.77
N GLU A 29 2.63 3.91 -10.17
CA GLU A 29 1.92 2.85 -9.46
C GLU A 29 2.87 1.70 -9.15
N VAL A 30 2.96 1.33 -7.87
CA VAL A 30 3.86 0.23 -7.45
C VAL A 30 3.11 -1.11 -7.46
N ILE A 31 1.93 -1.13 -6.84
CA ILE A 31 1.02 -2.28 -6.79
C ILE A 31 -0.41 -1.71 -6.85
N PRO A 32 -0.90 -1.33 -8.04
CA PRO A 32 -2.25 -0.76 -8.17
C PRO A 32 -3.29 -1.76 -7.69
N ASP A 33 -4.29 -1.26 -6.98
CA ASP A 33 -5.40 -2.04 -6.41
C ASP A 33 -4.98 -3.27 -5.57
N TYR A 34 -3.75 -3.25 -5.03
CA TYR A 34 -3.15 -4.39 -4.34
C TYR A 34 -3.06 -5.67 -5.21
N VAL A 35 -3.07 -5.55 -6.53
CA VAL A 35 -2.89 -6.67 -7.45
C VAL A 35 -1.41 -6.89 -7.69
N PHE A 36 -0.82 -7.83 -6.95
CA PHE A 36 0.60 -8.14 -7.11
C PHE A 36 0.91 -8.67 -8.52
N PRO A 37 1.85 -8.04 -9.26
CA PRO A 37 2.11 -8.38 -10.65
C PRO A 37 2.65 -9.81 -10.77
N GLY A 38 2.23 -10.52 -11.82
CA GLY A 38 2.67 -11.89 -12.10
C GLY A 38 1.91 -12.99 -11.34
N ILE A 39 0.89 -12.65 -10.54
CA ILE A 39 0.00 -13.62 -9.87
C ILE A 39 -1.39 -13.55 -10.51
N SER A 40 -1.79 -14.61 -11.21
CA SER A 40 -3.10 -14.65 -11.91
C SER A 40 -4.30 -14.75 -10.96
N ASN A 41 -4.11 -15.30 -9.76
CA ASN A 41 -5.18 -15.41 -8.77
C ASN A 41 -5.24 -14.13 -7.95
N GLU A 42 -6.30 -13.34 -8.12
CA GLU A 42 -6.47 -12.05 -7.44
C GLU A 42 -6.38 -12.14 -5.91
N ALA A 43 -6.95 -13.18 -5.29
CA ALA A 43 -6.94 -13.31 -3.83
C ALA A 43 -5.51 -13.54 -3.32
N LEU A 44 -4.76 -14.41 -4.00
CA LEU A 44 -3.34 -14.62 -3.72
C LEU A 44 -2.52 -13.35 -4.01
N ALA A 45 -2.84 -12.61 -5.06
CA ALA A 45 -2.18 -11.36 -5.42
C ALA A 45 -2.35 -10.31 -4.31
N THR A 46 -3.58 -10.10 -3.81
CA THR A 46 -3.87 -9.18 -2.69
C THR A 46 -3.13 -9.59 -1.41
N ILE A 47 -3.15 -10.87 -1.06
CA ILE A 47 -2.45 -11.37 0.14
C ILE A 47 -0.94 -11.15 -0.01
N ALA A 48 -0.37 -11.47 -1.18
CA ALA A 48 1.05 -11.28 -1.44
C ALA A 48 1.46 -9.80 -1.33
N ALA A 49 0.66 -8.88 -1.87
CA ALA A 49 0.89 -7.44 -1.74
C ALA A 49 0.96 -7.00 -0.27
N GLY A 50 0.02 -7.47 0.56
CA GLY A 50 0.00 -7.18 2.00
C GLY A 50 1.21 -7.74 2.75
N VAL A 51 1.60 -8.99 2.48
CA VAL A 51 2.79 -9.62 3.09
C VAL A 51 4.06 -8.87 2.73
N VAL A 52 4.26 -8.56 1.45
CA VAL A 52 5.44 -7.84 0.97
C VAL A 52 5.53 -6.46 1.60
N GLY A 53 4.44 -5.69 1.61
CA GLY A 53 4.39 -4.37 2.26
C GLY A 53 4.72 -4.44 3.75
N THR A 54 4.17 -5.44 4.45
CA THR A 54 4.43 -5.65 5.89
C THR A 54 5.91 -5.93 6.17
N LEU A 55 6.53 -6.82 5.39
CA LEU A 55 7.94 -7.16 5.54
C LEU A 55 8.85 -5.96 5.27
N ILE A 56 8.51 -5.11 4.29
CA ILE A 56 9.25 -3.88 3.99
C ILE A 56 9.19 -2.93 5.19
N VAL A 57 8.00 -2.63 5.69
CA VAL A 57 7.83 -1.71 6.84
C VAL A 57 8.56 -2.24 8.08
N TYR A 58 8.43 -3.54 8.37
CA TYR A 58 9.13 -4.20 9.47
C TYR A 58 10.65 -4.08 9.33
N GLY A 59 11.18 -4.37 8.14
CA GLY A 59 12.62 -4.27 7.84
C GLY A 59 13.15 -2.85 8.02
N VAL A 60 12.42 -1.85 7.55
CA VAL A 60 12.77 -0.43 7.75
C VAL A 60 12.76 -0.06 9.23
N ALA A 61 11.70 -0.39 9.97
CA ALA A 61 11.58 -0.07 11.38
C ALA A 61 12.71 -0.70 12.22
N VAL A 62 12.98 -2.00 12.02
CA VAL A 62 14.06 -2.71 12.72
C VAL A 62 15.43 -2.16 12.30
N GLY A 63 15.63 -1.87 11.01
CA GLY A 63 16.87 -1.29 10.50
C GLY A 63 17.17 0.08 11.12
N LEU A 64 16.18 0.96 11.20
CA LEU A 64 16.30 2.26 11.87
C LEU A 64 16.59 2.11 13.37
N ALA A 65 15.86 1.23 14.06
CA ALA A 65 16.10 0.95 15.47
C ALA A 65 17.52 0.38 15.73
N ALA A 66 18.04 -0.45 14.83
CA ALA A 66 19.41 -0.94 14.91
C ALA A 66 20.44 0.18 14.68
N LEU A 67 20.20 1.06 13.70
CA LEU A 67 21.07 2.19 13.39
C LEU A 67 21.16 3.18 14.57
N PHE A 68 20.02 3.53 15.17
CA PHE A 68 19.99 4.45 16.32
C PHE A 68 20.72 3.88 17.54
N ARG A 69 20.49 2.60 17.88
CA ARG A 69 21.22 1.93 18.97
C ARG A 69 22.73 1.88 18.76
N ARG A 70 23.19 1.72 17.50
CA ARG A 70 24.62 1.75 17.18
C ARG A 70 25.24 3.12 17.43
N ARG A 71 24.52 4.20 17.13
CA ARG A 71 25.00 5.58 17.37
C ARG A 71 25.12 5.89 18.85
N GLU A 72 24.15 5.49 19.67
CA GLU A 72 24.21 5.68 21.12
C GLU A 72 25.42 4.97 21.76
N ARG A 73 25.68 3.72 21.35
CA ARG A 73 26.85 2.96 21.83
C ARG A 73 28.19 3.52 21.37
N ALA A 74 28.23 4.21 20.24
CA ALA A 74 29.46 4.85 19.74
C ALA A 74 29.71 6.23 20.36
N ALA A 75 28.68 6.84 20.96
CA ALA A 75 28.75 8.13 21.64
C ALA A 75 28.96 8.00 23.16
N ALA A 76 28.84 6.78 23.71
CA ALA A 76 29.14 6.42 25.10
C ALA A 76 30.56 5.85 25.21
#